data_AF-A0A6G1J6P5-F1
#
_entry.id   AF-A0A6G1J6P5-F1
#
_cell.length_a   1.000
_cell.length_b   1.000
_cell.length_c   1.000
_cell.angle_alpha   90.00
_cell.angle_beta   90.00
_cell.angle_gamma   90.00
#
_symmetry.space_group_name_H-M   'P 1'
#
loop_
_entity.id
_entity.type
_entity.pdbx_description
1 polymer ?
#
loop_
_entity_poly.entity_id
_entity_poly.type
_entity_poly.pdbx_seq_one_letter_code
_entity_poly.pdbx_strand_id
1 'polypeptide(L)'
;MATKGYTTICSKQAQKLASAQAALVCDTAPVPEVLHSSVDVTNLSVQHRCGFLHSPKTTLTRHNIGGETVLRIPVGDTFTQFVLIYQAPMKLGMKQHVQHIATRIAITFTNTVVEYSDLTIFLLCFPISDPLFQHAAITLADHRYQGRVPDKDDFKAYLQQHPKLREAMDAFDDPLKVARTDRKEKRFLTLGSRRICSLPRLTP
;
A
#
# COMPACT_ATOMS: atom_id res chain seq x y z
N MET A 1 -46.76 5.94 25.14
CA MET A 1 -46.70 4.90 24.10
C MET A 1 -45.39 4.15 24.27
N ALA A 2 -45.46 2.82 24.42
CA ALA A 2 -44.35 1.97 24.83
C ALA A 2 -43.65 1.34 23.62
N THR A 3 -42.33 1.45 23.54
CA THR A 3 -41.49 0.67 22.61
C THR A 3 -40.46 -0.11 23.42
N LYS A 4 -40.77 -1.40 23.61
CA LYS A 4 -39.90 -2.43 24.20
C LYS A 4 -39.13 -3.15 23.09
N GLY A 5 -37.86 -3.45 23.35
CA GLY A 5 -37.29 -4.78 23.09
C GLY A 5 -36.50 -5.01 21.80
N TYR A 6 -35.21 -4.64 21.80
CA TYR A 6 -34.20 -5.22 20.89
C TYR A 6 -32.82 -5.24 21.55
N THR A 7 -32.60 -6.10 22.55
CA THR A 7 -31.26 -6.27 23.17
C THR A 7 -31.06 -7.70 23.66
N THR A 8 -31.03 -8.71 22.79
CA THR A 8 -30.58 -10.06 23.22
C THR A 8 -30.24 -11.03 22.06
N ILE A 9 -29.35 -10.66 21.13
CA ILE A 9 -28.83 -11.65 20.14
C ILE A 9 -27.29 -11.71 20.05
N CYS A 10 -26.55 -10.72 20.58
CA CYS A 10 -25.11 -10.62 20.33
C CYS A 10 -24.16 -11.35 21.31
N SER A 11 -24.64 -12.14 22.27
CA SER A 11 -23.76 -12.77 23.28
C SER A 11 -23.23 -14.16 22.92
N LYS A 12 -23.93 -14.92 22.08
CA LYS A 12 -23.53 -16.31 21.75
C LYS A 12 -22.42 -16.40 20.70
N GLN A 13 -22.28 -15.38 19.84
CA GLN A 13 -21.25 -15.37 18.79
C GLN A 13 -19.88 -14.93 19.33
N ALA A 14 -19.84 -14.08 20.36
CA ALA A 14 -18.60 -13.66 21.03
C ALA A 14 -17.91 -14.81 21.79
N GLN A 15 -18.68 -15.73 22.39
CA GLN A 15 -18.10 -16.88 23.12
C GLN A 15 -17.44 -17.92 22.20
N LYS A 16 -17.89 -18.05 20.95
CA LYS A 16 -17.35 -19.04 20.01
C LYS A 16 -16.02 -18.61 19.37
N LEU A 17 -15.76 -17.30 19.30
CA LEU A 17 -14.47 -16.75 18.85
C LEU A 17 -13.39 -16.83 19.92
N ALA A 18 -13.74 -16.71 21.21
CA ALA A 18 -12.79 -16.82 22.31
C ALA A 18 -12.22 -18.25 22.47
N SER A 19 -13.01 -19.29 22.19
CA SER A 19 -12.55 -20.68 22.26
C SER A 19 -11.61 -21.10 21.12
N ALA A 20 -11.62 -20.39 19.98
CA ALA A 20 -10.75 -20.70 18.86
C ALA A 20 -9.31 -20.15 19.03
N GLN A 21 -9.15 -19.07 19.80
CA GLN A 21 -7.83 -18.47 20.05
C GLN A 21 -6.99 -19.26 21.07
N ALA A 22 -7.62 -20.08 21.91
CA ALA A 22 -6.91 -20.94 22.87
C ALA A 22 -6.24 -22.18 22.23
N ALA A 23 -6.59 -22.53 20.99
CA ALA A 23 -6.04 -23.71 20.29
C ALA A 23 -4.75 -23.42 19.49
N LEU A 24 -4.28 -22.16 19.44
CA LEU A 24 -3.12 -21.75 18.65
C LEU A 24 -1.83 -21.54 19.47
N VAL A 25 -1.85 -21.86 20.76
CA VAL A 25 -0.69 -21.79 21.66
C VAL A 25 -0.31 -23.21 22.10
N CYS A 26 0.25 -23.98 21.18
CA CYS A 26 0.97 -25.21 21.51
C CYS A 26 2.44 -25.02 21.11
N ASP A 27 3.21 -24.39 22.00
CA ASP A 27 4.65 -24.08 21.85
C ASP A 27 5.57 -25.31 21.98
N THR A 28 5.11 -26.52 21.66
CA THR A 28 5.89 -27.76 21.89
C THR A 28 5.78 -28.81 20.79
N ALA A 29 5.44 -28.42 19.56
CA ALA A 29 5.67 -29.30 18.42
C ALA A 29 7.13 -29.15 17.95
N PRO A 30 7.97 -30.20 18.01
CA PRO A 30 9.32 -30.15 17.44
C PRO A 30 9.21 -29.91 15.94
N VAL A 31 9.80 -28.81 15.47
CA VAL A 31 9.97 -28.53 14.04
C VAL A 31 10.77 -29.68 13.45
N PRO A 32 10.23 -30.51 12.53
CA PRO A 32 11.04 -31.51 11.87
C PRO A 32 12.15 -30.79 11.11
N GLU A 33 13.39 -31.18 11.37
CA GLU A 33 14.60 -30.81 10.62
C GLU A 33 14.40 -31.11 9.13
N VAL A 34 13.84 -30.14 8.41
CA VAL A 34 13.79 -30.14 6.96
C VAL A 34 14.51 -28.88 6.56
N LEU A 35 15.85 -28.95 6.44
CA LEU A 35 16.71 -28.12 5.57
C LEU A 35 18.19 -28.35 5.90
N HIS A 36 18.71 -29.53 5.58
CA HIS A 36 20.15 -29.78 5.47
C HIS A 36 20.59 -30.28 4.08
N SER A 37 19.76 -30.11 3.04
CA SER A 37 20.25 -30.28 1.68
C SER A 37 20.93 -28.98 1.23
N SER A 38 22.25 -28.93 1.32
CA SER A 38 23.06 -27.93 0.62
C SER A 38 22.78 -28.03 -0.88
N VAL A 39 22.07 -27.06 -1.43
CA VAL A 39 21.87 -26.97 -2.88
C VAL A 39 23.17 -26.45 -3.48
N ASP A 40 23.93 -27.36 -4.12
CA ASP A 40 25.16 -27.03 -4.81
C ASP A 40 24.84 -26.30 -6.13
N VAL A 41 24.98 -24.97 -6.10
CA VAL A 41 24.61 -24.07 -7.21
C VAL A 41 25.67 -24.07 -8.32
N THR A 42 26.79 -24.78 -8.16
CA THR A 42 27.93 -24.75 -9.10
C THR A 42 27.67 -25.55 -10.37
N ASN A 43 26.66 -26.42 -10.40
CA ASN A 43 26.36 -27.31 -11.53
C ASN A 43 25.02 -27.03 -12.25
N LEU A 44 24.46 -25.81 -12.14
CA LEU A 44 23.31 -25.43 -12.95
C LEU A 44 23.75 -25.14 -14.39
N SER A 45 23.48 -26.08 -15.29
CA SER A 45 23.79 -25.95 -16.71
C SER A 45 23.12 -24.72 -17.33
N VAL A 46 23.88 -24.03 -18.17
CA VAL A 46 23.54 -22.74 -18.82
C VAL A 46 22.27 -22.82 -19.69
N GLN A 47 21.75 -24.02 -19.96
CA GLN A 47 20.64 -24.24 -20.90
C GLN A 47 19.22 -24.03 -20.36
N HIS A 48 19.02 -23.83 -19.05
CA HIS A 48 17.69 -23.46 -18.51
C HIS A 48 17.41 -21.94 -18.52
N ARG A 49 18.14 -21.16 -19.32
CA ARG A 49 18.07 -19.69 -19.33
C ARG A 49 16.93 -19.07 -20.15
N CYS A 50 16.13 -19.85 -20.86
CA CYS A 50 15.12 -19.30 -21.76
C CYS A 50 13.76 -19.97 -21.57
N GLY A 51 13.04 -19.58 -20.52
CA GLY A 51 11.64 -19.97 -20.39
C GLY A 51 11.04 -19.48 -19.08
N PHE A 52 10.29 -18.39 -19.15
CA PHE A 52 9.23 -18.08 -18.18
C PHE A 52 9.64 -17.85 -16.72
N LEU A 53 10.38 -16.79 -16.42
CA LEU A 53 10.24 -16.12 -15.12
C LEU A 53 10.34 -14.60 -15.31
N HIS A 54 9.19 -13.93 -15.24
CA HIS A 54 9.10 -12.52 -14.86
C HIS A 54 9.50 -12.42 -13.38
N SER A 55 10.78 -12.64 -13.07
CA SER A 55 11.31 -12.41 -11.73
C SER A 55 11.41 -10.90 -11.48
N PRO A 56 11.12 -10.43 -10.25
CA PRO A 56 11.23 -9.02 -9.91
C PRO A 56 12.66 -8.56 -10.20
N LYS A 57 12.81 -7.46 -10.95
CA LYS A 57 14.09 -6.85 -11.30
C LYS A 57 14.91 -6.66 -10.04
N THR A 58 16.00 -7.39 -9.91
CA THR A 58 16.86 -7.28 -8.74
C THR A 58 18.18 -6.63 -9.06
N THR A 59 18.44 -5.49 -8.42
CA THR A 59 19.71 -4.78 -8.47
C THR A 59 20.72 -5.51 -7.56
N LEU A 60 21.89 -5.83 -8.09
CA LEU A 60 22.97 -6.54 -7.39
C LEU A 60 24.06 -5.54 -7.03
N THR A 61 24.12 -5.12 -5.76
CA THR A 61 25.28 -4.37 -5.24
C THR A 61 26.38 -5.36 -4.91
N ARG A 62 27.37 -5.48 -5.80
CA ARG A 62 28.62 -6.18 -5.55
C ARG A 62 29.41 -5.34 -4.55
N HIS A 63 29.66 -5.87 -3.36
CA HIS A 63 30.79 -5.63 -2.44
C HIS A 63 30.31 -5.91 -1.00
N ASN A 64 30.13 -7.20 -0.67
CA ASN A 64 29.84 -7.62 0.70
C ASN A 64 31.17 -7.77 1.44
N ILE A 65 31.40 -6.95 2.46
CA ILE A 65 32.48 -7.15 3.43
C ILE A 65 32.02 -8.31 4.34
N GLY A 66 32.78 -9.40 4.39
CA GLY A 66 32.51 -10.55 5.29
C GLY A 66 31.86 -11.79 4.66
N GLY A 67 31.62 -11.82 3.34
CA GLY A 67 31.02 -13.00 2.69
C GLY A 67 29.55 -13.26 3.05
N GLU A 68 28.94 -12.37 3.83
CA GLU A 68 27.54 -12.46 4.24
C GLU A 68 26.64 -12.17 3.03
N THR A 69 25.67 -13.04 2.76
CA THR A 69 24.74 -12.86 1.66
C THR A 69 23.73 -11.77 2.03
N VAL A 70 23.51 -10.80 1.14
CA VAL A 70 22.44 -9.81 1.34
C VAL A 70 21.11 -10.56 1.32
N LEU A 71 20.54 -10.81 2.49
CA LEU A 71 19.24 -11.42 2.64
C LEU A 71 18.19 -10.49 2.07
N ARG A 72 17.61 -10.89 0.93
CA ARG A 72 16.46 -10.19 0.38
C ARG A 72 15.27 -10.45 1.28
N ILE A 73 14.64 -9.37 1.73
CA ILE A 73 13.40 -9.47 2.48
C ILE A 73 12.34 -10.04 1.52
N PRO A 74 11.68 -11.16 1.86
CA PRO A 74 10.61 -11.69 1.04
C PRO A 74 9.53 -10.63 0.91
N VAL A 75 9.00 -10.48 -0.30
CA VAL A 75 7.91 -9.56 -0.56
C VAL A 75 6.64 -10.39 -0.58
N GLY A 76 5.64 -10.02 0.23
CA GLY A 76 4.37 -10.74 0.29
C GLY A 76 3.60 -10.72 -1.04
N ASP A 77 2.45 -11.37 -1.07
CA ASP A 77 1.55 -11.35 -2.22
C ASP A 77 0.37 -10.39 -2.01
N THR A 78 0.01 -10.15 -0.75
CA THR A 78 -1.14 -9.31 -0.37
C THR A 78 -0.69 -7.95 0.17
N PHE A 79 -1.58 -6.96 0.08
CA PHE A 79 -1.31 -5.62 0.61
C PHE A 79 -1.06 -5.63 2.12
N THR A 80 -1.88 -6.37 2.88
CA THR A 80 -1.68 -6.56 4.31
C THR A 80 -0.30 -7.15 4.64
N GLN A 81 0.18 -8.12 3.86
CA GLN A 81 1.54 -8.64 4.05
C GLN A 81 2.61 -7.57 3.80
N PHE A 82 2.45 -6.69 2.80
CA PHE A 82 3.40 -5.58 2.60
C PHE A 82 3.48 -4.67 3.81
N VAL A 83 2.33 -4.33 4.39
CA VAL A 83 2.26 -3.47 5.58
C VAL A 83 2.97 -4.11 6.77
N LEU A 84 2.70 -5.40 7.03
CA LEU A 84 3.31 -6.13 8.15
C LEU A 84 4.82 -6.33 7.95
N ILE A 85 5.25 -6.70 6.74
CA ILE A 85 6.67 -6.86 6.39
C ILE A 85 7.40 -5.52 6.46
N TYR A 86 6.75 -4.41 6.14
CA TYR A 86 7.33 -3.08 6.33
C TYR A 86 7.43 -2.69 7.81
N GLN A 87 6.44 -3.04 8.62
CA GLN A 87 6.38 -2.68 10.03
C GLN A 87 7.50 -3.34 10.85
N ALA A 88 7.80 -4.62 10.60
CA ALA A 88 8.78 -5.34 11.41
C ALA A 88 10.18 -4.70 11.39
N PRO A 89 10.79 -4.38 10.23
CA PRO A 89 12.10 -3.73 10.19
C PRO A 89 12.05 -2.26 10.66
N MET A 90 10.90 -1.58 10.54
CA MET A 90 10.73 -0.25 11.12
C MET A 90 10.84 -0.27 12.64
N LYS A 91 10.34 -1.32 13.31
CA LYS A 91 10.50 -1.53 14.76
C LYS A 91 11.94 -1.89 15.16
N LEU A 92 12.67 -2.55 14.27
CA LEU A 92 14.09 -2.88 14.45
C LEU A 92 15.05 -1.73 14.08
N GLY A 93 14.54 -0.57 13.67
CA GLY A 93 15.37 0.57 13.26
C GLY A 93 16.01 0.43 11.87
N MET A 94 15.63 -0.57 11.08
CA MET A 94 16.20 -0.90 9.77
C MET A 94 15.52 -0.15 8.61
N LYS A 95 15.17 1.13 8.82
CA LYS A 95 14.35 1.90 7.86
C LYS A 95 14.95 1.97 6.45
N GLN A 96 16.28 2.05 6.37
CA GLN A 96 17.02 2.16 5.10
C GLN A 96 16.87 0.91 4.22
N HIS A 97 16.66 -0.27 4.84
CA HIS A 97 16.56 -1.53 4.12
C HIS A 97 15.16 -1.81 3.57
N VAL A 98 14.12 -1.12 4.06
CA VAL A 98 12.71 -1.34 3.66
C VAL A 98 12.15 -0.30 2.70
N GLN A 99 12.98 0.59 2.16
CA GLN A 99 12.51 1.63 1.25
C GLN A 99 11.82 1.05 0.00
N HIS A 100 12.30 -0.08 -0.51
CA HIS A 100 11.70 -0.76 -1.66
C HIS A 100 10.26 -1.24 -1.38
N ILE A 101 9.96 -1.66 -0.13
CA ILE A 101 8.60 -2.07 0.28
C ILE A 101 7.72 -0.82 0.43
N ALA A 102 8.21 0.25 1.04
CA ALA A 102 7.50 1.53 1.12
C ALA A 102 7.08 2.04 -0.27
N THR A 103 8.00 2.03 -1.23
CA THR A 103 7.71 2.42 -2.62
C THR A 103 6.63 1.54 -3.23
N ARG A 104 6.66 0.23 -2.97
CA ARG A 104 5.63 -0.69 -3.48
C ARG A 104 4.25 -0.39 -2.89
N ILE A 105 4.16 -0.14 -1.58
CA ILE A 105 2.92 0.26 -0.91
C ILE A 105 2.37 1.57 -1.52
N ALA A 106 3.24 2.58 -1.72
CA ALA A 106 2.86 3.85 -2.34
C ALA A 106 2.34 3.70 -3.78
N ILE A 107 2.99 2.85 -4.57
CA ILE A 107 2.56 2.51 -5.93
C ILE A 107 1.18 1.83 -5.89
N THR A 108 0.94 0.93 -4.95
CA THR A 108 -0.37 0.27 -4.78
C THR A 108 -1.47 1.29 -4.52
N PHE A 109 -1.27 2.26 -3.62
CA PHE A 109 -2.25 3.34 -3.38
C PHE A 109 -2.52 4.19 -4.63
N THR A 110 -1.48 4.44 -5.43
CA THR A 110 -1.59 5.28 -6.63
C THR A 110 -2.37 4.56 -7.73
N ASN A 111 -2.11 3.28 -7.93
CA ASN A 111 -2.60 2.52 -9.08
C ASN A 111 -3.92 1.79 -8.82
N THR A 112 -4.19 1.41 -7.58
CA THR A 112 -5.34 0.57 -7.22
C THR A 112 -6.10 1.19 -6.07
N VAL A 113 -7.43 1.02 -6.09
CA VAL A 113 -8.24 1.35 -4.92
C VAL A 113 -8.04 0.23 -3.90
N VAL A 114 -7.54 0.60 -2.71
CA VAL A 114 -7.34 -0.32 -1.59
C VAL A 114 -8.68 -0.61 -0.93
N GLU A 115 -8.91 -1.86 -0.56
CA GLU A 115 -10.11 -2.29 0.17
C GLU A 115 -10.18 -1.64 1.56
N TYR A 116 -11.39 -1.37 2.08
CA TYR A 116 -11.55 -0.73 3.40
C TYR A 116 -10.98 -1.56 4.55
N SER A 117 -11.00 -2.88 4.44
CA SER A 117 -10.41 -3.82 5.40
C SER A 117 -8.88 -3.64 5.48
N ASP A 118 -8.21 -3.69 4.33
CA ASP A 118 -6.78 -3.43 4.16
C ASP A 118 -6.38 -2.02 4.60
N LEU A 119 -7.20 -1.02 4.27
CA LEU A 119 -6.98 0.37 4.69
C LEU A 119 -7.05 0.50 6.22
N THR A 120 -7.96 -0.21 6.88
CA THR A 120 -8.06 -0.20 8.35
C THR A 120 -6.78 -0.75 8.98
N ILE A 121 -6.27 -1.88 8.46
CA ILE A 121 -5.01 -2.48 8.94
C ILE A 121 -3.86 -1.50 8.74
N PHE A 122 -3.78 -0.85 7.58
CA PHE A 122 -2.78 0.19 7.30
C PHE A 122 -2.83 1.32 8.33
N LEU A 123 -4.01 1.86 8.64
CA LEU A 123 -4.17 2.95 9.61
C LEU A 123 -3.80 2.54 11.04
N LEU A 124 -3.93 1.26 11.40
CA LEU A 124 -3.52 0.74 12.70
C LEU A 124 -1.99 0.61 12.81
N CYS A 125 -1.31 0.30 11.69
CA CYS A 125 0.13 0.10 11.67
C CYS A 125 0.94 1.40 11.64
N PHE A 126 0.41 2.48 11.04
CA PHE A 126 1.16 3.71 10.79
C PHE A 126 0.66 4.93 11.57
N PRO A 127 1.55 5.67 12.28
CA PRO A 127 1.19 6.95 12.87
C PRO A 127 1.03 8.03 11.79
N ILE A 128 0.33 9.12 12.12
CA ILE A 128 0.07 10.25 11.22
C ILE A 128 1.39 10.93 10.76
N SER A 129 2.42 10.88 11.59
CA SER A 129 3.75 11.41 11.26
C SER A 129 4.51 10.58 10.24
N ASP A 130 4.03 9.38 9.90
CA ASP A 130 4.72 8.50 8.96
C ASP A 130 4.58 9.01 7.51
N PRO A 131 5.68 9.05 6.72
CA PRO A 131 5.61 9.48 5.32
C PRO A 131 4.66 8.64 4.47
N LEU A 132 4.50 7.35 4.74
CA LEU A 132 3.55 6.50 4.01
C LEU A 132 2.11 6.88 4.34
N PHE A 133 1.82 7.23 5.60
CA PHE A 133 0.50 7.70 5.99
C PHE A 133 0.14 9.00 5.27
N GLN A 134 1.06 9.97 5.25
CA GLN A 134 0.87 11.24 4.55
C GLN A 134 0.65 11.02 3.05
N HIS A 135 1.46 10.15 2.43
CA HIS A 135 1.30 9.79 1.02
C HIS A 135 -0.07 9.15 0.74
N ALA A 136 -0.52 8.22 1.59
CA ALA A 136 -1.83 7.60 1.47
C ALA A 136 -2.96 8.64 1.58
N ALA A 137 -2.88 9.56 2.53
CA ALA A 137 -3.86 10.64 2.70
C ALA A 137 -3.93 11.55 1.46
N ILE A 138 -2.79 11.98 0.91
CA ILE A 138 -2.71 12.78 -0.32
C ILE A 138 -3.33 12.03 -1.50
N THR A 139 -2.98 10.76 -1.67
CA THR A 139 -3.47 9.93 -2.78
C THR A 139 -4.96 9.67 -2.68
N LEU A 140 -5.49 9.41 -1.48
CA LEU A 140 -6.93 9.27 -1.25
C LEU A 140 -7.69 10.59 -1.47
N ALA A 141 -7.11 11.72 -1.09
CA ALA A 141 -7.68 13.04 -1.37
C ALA A 141 -7.73 13.32 -2.88
N ASP A 142 -6.69 12.91 -3.62
CA ASP A 142 -6.67 12.99 -5.09
C ASP A 142 -7.71 12.06 -5.73
N HIS A 143 -7.84 10.81 -5.28
CA HIS A 143 -8.88 9.89 -5.75
C HIS A 143 -10.29 10.41 -5.45
N ARG A 144 -10.50 11.02 -4.28
CA ARG A 144 -11.79 11.65 -3.88
C ARG A 144 -12.15 12.75 -4.86
N TYR A 145 -11.22 13.64 -5.16
CA TYR A 145 -11.42 14.72 -6.12
C TYR A 145 -11.67 14.21 -7.54
N GLN A 146 -10.95 13.18 -7.97
CA GLN A 146 -11.10 12.57 -9.29
C GLN A 146 -12.37 11.71 -9.41
N GLY A 147 -13.07 11.46 -8.31
CA GLY A 147 -14.23 10.57 -8.27
C GLY A 147 -13.89 9.10 -8.53
N ARG A 148 -12.64 8.68 -8.25
CA ARG A 148 -12.17 7.28 -8.39
C ARG A 148 -12.48 6.40 -7.18
N VAL A 149 -12.92 7.01 -6.08
CA VAL A 149 -13.30 6.28 -4.87
C VAL A 149 -14.60 5.49 -5.14
N PRO A 150 -14.62 4.17 -4.90
CA PRO A 150 -15.84 3.38 -4.97
C PRO A 150 -16.82 3.85 -3.89
N ASP A 151 -18.10 3.93 -4.24
CA ASP A 151 -19.20 4.20 -3.29
C ASP A 151 -18.93 5.37 -2.34
N LYS A 152 -19.19 6.59 -2.83
CA LYS A 152 -18.93 7.85 -2.10
C LYS A 152 -19.57 7.90 -0.71
N ASP A 153 -20.74 7.29 -0.57
CA ASP A 153 -21.49 7.27 0.69
C ASP A 153 -20.83 6.34 1.71
N ASP A 154 -20.38 5.17 1.29
CA ASP A 154 -19.64 4.22 2.14
C ASP A 154 -18.29 4.81 2.55
N PHE A 155 -17.59 5.47 1.63
CA PHE A 155 -16.34 6.16 1.96
C PHE A 155 -16.57 7.28 2.98
N LYS A 156 -17.67 8.04 2.86
CA LYS A 156 -18.03 9.08 3.83
C LYS A 156 -18.33 8.49 5.21
N ALA A 157 -19.05 7.36 5.27
CA ALA A 157 -19.29 6.64 6.51
C ALA A 157 -17.98 6.12 7.12
N TYR A 158 -17.08 5.58 6.30
CA TYR A 158 -15.75 5.14 6.72
C TYR A 158 -14.91 6.29 7.31
N LEU A 159 -14.90 7.46 6.67
CA LEU A 159 -14.19 8.64 7.20
C LEU A 159 -14.74 9.16 8.52
N GLN A 160 -16.01 8.90 8.85
CA GLN A 160 -16.56 9.23 10.18
C GLN A 160 -15.99 8.33 11.27
N GLN A 161 -15.66 7.08 10.95
CA GLN A 161 -15.05 6.12 11.88
C GLN A 161 -13.56 6.41 12.08
N HIS A 162 -12.90 7.04 11.10
CA HIS A 162 -11.46 7.34 11.12
C HIS A 162 -11.17 8.84 11.04
N PRO A 163 -11.44 9.63 12.11
CA PRO A 163 -11.31 11.08 12.10
C PRO A 163 -9.88 11.56 11.79
N LYS A 164 -8.86 10.80 12.24
CA LYS A 164 -7.44 11.10 11.97
C LYS A 164 -7.12 11.11 10.47
N LEU A 165 -7.68 10.16 9.72
CA LEU A 165 -7.49 10.11 8.27
C LEU A 165 -8.25 11.26 7.60
N ARG A 166 -9.47 11.55 8.04
CA ARG A 166 -10.27 12.67 7.53
C ARG A 166 -9.54 14.00 7.69
N GLU A 167 -9.05 14.29 8.89
CA GLU A 167 -8.28 15.52 9.17
C GLU A 167 -7.03 15.63 8.30
N ALA A 168 -6.28 14.54 8.14
CA ALA A 168 -5.11 14.51 7.28
C ALA A 168 -5.48 14.77 5.80
N MET A 169 -6.54 14.14 5.30
CA MET A 169 -7.01 14.36 3.92
C MET A 169 -7.46 15.80 3.70
N ASP A 170 -8.21 16.37 4.64
CA ASP A 170 -8.72 17.73 4.53
C ASP A 170 -7.58 18.77 4.56
N ALA A 171 -6.52 18.52 5.34
CA ALA A 171 -5.31 19.35 5.35
C ALA A 171 -4.59 19.40 3.99
N PHE A 172 -4.65 18.32 3.20
CA PHE A 172 -4.03 18.27 1.87
C PHE A 172 -4.95 18.72 0.73
N ASP A 173 -6.26 18.81 0.98
CA ASP A 173 -7.23 19.12 -0.07
C ASP A 173 -7.12 20.57 -0.57
N ASP A 174 -6.86 21.51 0.34
CA ASP A 174 -6.72 22.94 0.01
C ASP A 174 -5.50 23.24 -0.88
N PRO A 175 -4.26 22.80 -0.56
CA PRO A 175 -3.13 23.02 -1.45
C PRO A 175 -3.30 22.30 -2.80
N LEU A 176 -3.96 21.14 -2.82
CA LEU A 176 -4.26 20.44 -4.08
C LEU A 176 -5.25 21.20 -4.96
N LYS A 177 -6.28 21.86 -4.39
CA LYS A 177 -7.22 22.70 -5.15
C LYS A 177 -6.49 23.86 -5.83
N VAL A 178 -5.63 24.57 -5.10
CA VAL A 178 -4.83 25.69 -5.65
C VAL A 178 -3.88 25.20 -6.75
N ALA A 179 -3.12 24.12 -6.49
CA ALA A 179 -2.22 23.57 -7.49
C ALA A 179 -2.95 23.12 -8.78
N ARG A 180 -4.21 22.70 -8.67
CA ARG A 180 -5.04 22.31 -9.82
C ARG A 180 -5.56 23.50 -10.61
N THR A 181 -5.99 24.58 -9.96
CA THR A 181 -6.40 25.81 -10.65
C THR A 181 -5.24 26.39 -11.45
N ASP A 182 -4.04 26.43 -10.86
CA ASP A 182 -2.84 26.95 -11.52
C ASP A 182 -2.44 26.09 -12.72
N ARG A 183 -2.53 24.75 -12.59
CA ARG A 183 -2.27 23.83 -13.70
C ARG A 183 -3.29 23.98 -14.83
N LYS A 184 -4.55 24.23 -14.49
CA LYS A 184 -5.61 24.48 -15.47
C LYS A 184 -5.31 25.77 -16.23
N GLU A 185 -5.00 26.85 -15.54
CA GLU A 185 -4.65 28.14 -16.15
C GLU A 185 -3.40 28.04 -17.05
N LYS A 186 -2.32 27.41 -16.57
CA LYS A 186 -1.11 27.17 -17.38
C LYS A 186 -1.39 26.37 -18.64
N ARG A 187 -2.26 25.34 -18.57
CA ARG A 187 -2.68 24.56 -19.74
C ARG A 187 -3.51 25.38 -20.73
N PHE A 188 -4.35 26.29 -20.26
CA PHE A 188 -5.10 27.21 -21.12
C PHE A 188 -4.16 28.17 -21.88
N LEU A 189 -3.16 28.73 -21.20
CA LEU A 189 -2.17 29.61 -21.83
C LEU A 189 -1.34 28.88 -22.90
N THR A 190 -0.84 27.67 -22.61
CA THR A 190 -0.01 26.92 -23.58
C THR A 190 -0.80 26.42 -24.79
N LEU A 191 -2.07 26.04 -24.61
CA LEU A 191 -2.93 25.60 -25.71
C LEU A 191 -3.48 26.78 -26.53
N GLY A 192 -3.74 27.93 -25.90
CA GLY A 192 -4.13 29.16 -26.58
C GLY A 192 -3.06 29.64 -27.58
N SER A 193 -1.79 29.57 -27.20
CA SER A 193 -0.68 29.92 -28.10
C SER A 193 -0.52 28.97 -29.30
N ARG A 194 -0.99 27.72 -29.21
CA ARG A 194 -0.85 26.75 -30.32
C ARG A 194 -1.95 26.85 -31.37
N ARG A 195 -3.08 27.52 -31.11
CA ARG A 195 -4.18 27.64 -32.08
C ARG A 195 -4.03 28.78 -33.10
N ILE A 196 -3.02 29.65 -32.95
CA ILE A 196 -2.85 30.82 -33.83
C ILE A 196 -1.92 30.53 -35.02
N CYS A 197 -1.13 29.43 -34.98
CA CYS A 197 -0.11 29.17 -36.01
C CYS A 197 -0.54 28.25 -37.17
N SER A 198 -1.81 27.89 -37.30
CA SER A 198 -2.30 27.06 -38.41
C SER A 198 -3.49 27.69 -39.14
N LEU A 199 -3.40 28.98 -39.46
CA LEU A 199 -4.26 29.52 -40.51
C LEU A 199 -3.71 29.03 -41.86
N PRO A 200 -4.53 28.39 -42.71
CA PRO A 200 -4.09 27.97 -44.03
C PRO A 200 -3.64 29.21 -44.81
N ARG A 201 -2.43 29.16 -45.38
CA ARG A 201 -1.98 30.18 -46.33
C ARG A 201 -2.98 30.17 -47.50
N LEU A 202 -3.75 31.24 -47.62
CA LEU A 202 -4.47 31.54 -48.86
C LEU A 202 -3.42 31.70 -49.95
N THR A 203 -3.30 30.70 -50.81
CA THR A 203 -2.52 30.80 -52.04
C THR A 203 -3.28 31.71 -53.02
N PRO A 204 -2.58 32.68 -53.65
CA PRO A 204 -3.18 33.61 -54.62
C PRO A 204 -3.62 32.92 -55.91
#